data_AF-A0AAX3YRU1-F1
#
_entry.id   AF-A0AAX3YRU1-F1
#
_cell.length_a   1.000
_cell.length_b   1.000
_cell.length_c   1.000
_cell.angle_alpha   90.00
_cell.angle_beta   90.00
_cell.angle_gamma   90.00
#
_symmetry.space_group_name_H-M   'P 1'
#
loop_
_entity.id
_entity.type
_entity.pdbx_description
1 polymer ?
#
loop_
_entity_poly.entity_id
_entity_poly.type
_entity_poly.pdbx_seq_one_letter_code
_entity_poly.pdbx_strand_id
1 'polypeptide(L)'
;MKVCIHQRGLYFEELDPEVIYRHSPGRTVEAADNTLFSTLTMNPQSLHLDAAASARTEFGERLVNSMFTLSTLIGLSVAQLTQETTVANLGFGQIAFPTPVLAGDTLYAETTVLNKRESKSRPEVGIVEFLHVARNQRDDVVAEARRTAMMRRLPPEDQR
;
A
#
# COMPACT_ATOMS: atom_id res chain seq x y z
N MET A 1 9.29 -15.66 34.93
CA MET A 1 9.53 -14.40 34.17
C MET A 1 8.64 -14.45 32.94
N LYS A 2 7.88 -13.39 32.63
CA LYS A 2 7.03 -13.34 31.42
C LYS A 2 7.87 -12.85 30.25
N VAL A 3 7.73 -13.48 29.08
CA VAL A 3 8.30 -12.99 27.81
C VAL A 3 7.28 -12.04 27.18
N CYS A 4 7.71 -10.86 26.78
CA CYS A 4 6.89 -9.90 26.03
C CYS A 4 7.22 -10.05 24.54
N ILE A 5 6.21 -10.14 23.70
CA ILE A 5 6.34 -10.15 22.24
C ILE A 5 5.58 -8.93 21.72
N HIS A 6 6.28 -8.06 20.99
CA HIS A 6 5.69 -6.87 20.38
C HIS A 6 5.35 -7.15 18.91
N GLN A 7 4.19 -6.66 18.45
CA GLN A 7 3.86 -6.70 17.03
C GLN A 7 4.77 -5.72 16.28
N ARG A 8 5.42 -6.19 15.21
CA ARG A 8 6.25 -5.39 14.31
C ARG A 8 6.16 -5.89 12.88
N GLY A 9 6.60 -5.06 11.94
CA GLY A 9 6.88 -5.46 10.56
C GLY A 9 8.21 -6.20 10.44
N LEU A 10 8.69 -6.34 9.20
CA LEU A 10 9.91 -7.07 8.86
C LEU A 10 11.12 -6.14 8.80
N TYR A 11 12.24 -6.58 9.34
CA TYR A 11 13.54 -5.95 9.17
C TYR A 11 14.11 -6.21 7.77
N PHE A 12 15.14 -5.44 7.41
CA PHE A 12 15.81 -5.57 6.12
C PHE A 12 16.17 -7.02 5.78
N GLU A 13 16.72 -7.78 6.73
CA GLU A 13 17.14 -9.17 6.54
C GLU A 13 15.97 -10.14 6.29
N GLU A 14 14.81 -9.89 6.93
CA GLU A 14 13.61 -10.75 6.87
C GLU A 14 12.78 -10.54 5.59
N LEU A 15 13.12 -9.52 4.79
CA LEU A 15 12.48 -9.21 3.51
C LEU A 15 13.12 -10.03 2.38
N ASP A 16 12.39 -11.02 1.87
CA ASP A 16 12.85 -11.99 0.91
C ASP A 16 12.35 -11.67 -0.52
N PRO A 17 13.26 -11.49 -1.51
CA PRO A 17 12.90 -11.32 -2.92
C PRO A 17 12.10 -12.46 -3.54
N GLU A 18 12.15 -13.68 -3.00
CA GLU A 18 11.45 -14.85 -3.55
C GLU A 18 10.04 -15.04 -2.97
N VAL A 19 9.60 -14.14 -2.08
CA VAL A 19 8.33 -14.26 -1.35
C VAL A 19 7.31 -13.22 -1.80
N ILE A 20 6.06 -13.68 -1.98
CA ILE A 20 4.88 -12.82 -2.11
C ILE A 20 4.19 -12.71 -0.76
N TYR A 21 4.14 -11.49 -0.22
CA TYR A 21 3.49 -11.18 1.05
C TYR A 21 2.04 -10.76 0.80
N ARG A 22 1.09 -11.63 1.15
CA ARG A 22 -0.35 -11.33 1.05
C ARG A 22 -0.86 -10.70 2.33
N HIS A 23 -1.48 -9.54 2.22
CA HIS A 23 -1.92 -8.74 3.34
C HIS A 23 -3.37 -9.03 3.70
N SER A 24 -3.68 -8.92 4.99
CA SER A 24 -5.03 -9.12 5.52
C SER A 24 -5.29 -8.19 6.70
N PRO A 25 -6.56 -7.82 6.97
CA PRO A 25 -7.76 -8.17 6.19
C PRO A 25 -7.86 -7.36 4.88
N GLY A 26 -8.82 -7.73 4.01
CA GLY A 26 -9.22 -6.85 2.90
C GLY A 26 -9.97 -5.62 3.41
N ARG A 27 -10.14 -4.60 2.55
CA ARG A 27 -10.86 -3.36 2.88
C ARG A 27 -11.95 -3.07 1.84
N THR A 28 -13.21 -3.14 2.24
CA THR A 28 -14.33 -2.62 1.45
C THR A 28 -14.27 -1.11 1.38
N VAL A 29 -14.48 -0.56 0.18
CA VAL A 29 -14.48 0.87 -0.08
C VAL A 29 -15.90 1.37 -0.17
N GLU A 30 -16.24 2.39 0.61
CA GLU A 30 -17.58 2.96 0.65
C GLU A 30 -17.64 4.33 -0.04
N ALA A 31 -18.86 4.77 -0.39
CA ALA A 31 -19.07 6.13 -0.92
C ALA A 31 -18.62 7.22 0.07
N ALA A 32 -18.68 6.92 1.37
CA ALA A 32 -18.20 7.78 2.43
C ALA A 32 -16.67 7.97 2.39
N ASP A 33 -15.91 6.90 2.12
CA ASP A 33 -14.46 6.96 1.95
C ASP A 33 -14.07 7.90 0.80
N ASN A 34 -14.74 7.76 -0.35
CA ASN A 34 -14.45 8.56 -1.53
C ASN A 34 -14.75 10.05 -1.30
N THR A 35 -15.88 10.33 -0.64
CA THR A 35 -16.29 11.70 -0.29
C THR A 35 -15.29 12.31 0.69
N LEU A 36 -14.98 11.60 1.78
CA LEU A 36 -14.04 12.05 2.80
C LEU A 36 -12.67 12.33 2.19
N PHE A 37 -12.09 11.37 1.46
CA PHE A 37 -10.75 11.49 0.93
C PHE A 37 -10.65 12.61 -0.12
N SER A 38 -11.60 12.67 -1.05
CA SER A 38 -11.58 13.68 -2.11
C SER A 38 -11.75 15.10 -1.58
N THR A 39 -12.59 15.29 -0.57
CA THR A 39 -12.76 16.60 0.09
C THR A 39 -11.57 16.96 0.96
N LEU A 40 -11.03 16.01 1.74
CA LEU A 40 -9.85 16.20 2.59
C LEU A 40 -8.60 16.57 1.77
N THR A 41 -8.45 15.98 0.59
CA THR A 41 -7.31 16.23 -0.32
C THR A 41 -7.55 17.36 -1.32
N MET A 42 -8.69 18.06 -1.21
CA MET A 42 -9.09 19.14 -2.12
C MET A 42 -9.04 18.73 -3.61
N ASN A 43 -9.51 17.52 -3.91
CA ASN A 43 -9.70 17.06 -5.28
C ASN A 43 -11.20 17.12 -5.64
N PRO A 44 -11.70 18.25 -6.20
CA PRO A 44 -13.12 18.45 -6.46
C PRO A 44 -13.60 17.83 -7.79
N GLN A 45 -12.82 16.93 -8.39
CA GLN A 45 -13.16 16.35 -9.69
C GLN A 45 -14.56 15.72 -9.65
N SER A 46 -15.41 16.08 -10.61
CA SER A 46 -16.81 15.64 -10.68
C SER A 46 -16.95 14.11 -10.72
N LEU A 47 -15.96 13.41 -11.28
CA LEU A 47 -15.88 11.95 -11.32
C LEU A 47 -15.96 11.28 -9.93
N HIS A 48 -15.59 12.00 -8.86
CA HIS A 48 -15.59 11.46 -7.50
C HIS A 48 -16.76 11.99 -6.65
N LEU A 49 -17.29 13.19 -6.98
CA LEU A 49 -18.20 13.92 -6.09
C LEU A 49 -19.58 14.24 -6.69
N ASP A 50 -19.73 14.19 -8.02
CA ASP A 50 -20.98 14.54 -8.70
C ASP A 50 -21.59 13.30 -9.36
N ALA A 51 -22.63 12.75 -8.72
CA ALA A 51 -23.34 11.59 -9.24
C ALA A 51 -24.10 11.89 -10.55
N ALA A 52 -24.63 13.10 -10.72
CA ALA A 52 -25.38 13.48 -11.91
C ALA A 52 -24.44 13.63 -13.12
N ALA A 53 -23.25 14.19 -12.92
CA ALA A 53 -22.19 14.21 -13.93
C ALA A 53 -21.67 12.80 -14.25
N SER A 54 -21.40 12.00 -13.22
CA SER A 54 -20.82 10.67 -13.38
C SER A 54 -21.76 9.70 -14.10
N ALA A 55 -23.08 9.83 -13.92
CA ALA A 55 -24.09 9.05 -14.63
C ALA A 55 -24.08 9.22 -16.16
N ARG A 56 -23.42 10.28 -16.67
CA ARG A 56 -23.25 10.54 -18.11
C ARG A 56 -21.92 10.02 -18.66
N THR A 57 -21.06 9.47 -17.81
CA THR A 57 -19.78 8.86 -18.21
C THR A 57 -19.99 7.39 -18.58
N GLU A 58 -19.01 6.77 -19.23
CA GLU A 58 -19.04 5.32 -19.55
C GLU A 58 -19.14 4.42 -18.32
N PHE A 59 -18.76 4.93 -17.14
CA PHE A 59 -18.81 4.19 -15.88
C PHE A 59 -20.20 4.18 -15.24
N GLY A 60 -21.08 5.12 -15.62
CA GLY A 60 -22.46 5.21 -15.09
C GLY A 60 -22.58 5.62 -13.61
N GLU A 61 -21.46 5.72 -12.88
CA GLU A 61 -21.43 6.09 -11.47
C GLU A 61 -20.10 6.74 -11.08
N ARG A 62 -19.99 7.22 -9.82
CA ARG A 62 -18.78 7.90 -9.33
C ARG A 62 -17.65 6.90 -9.12
N LEU A 63 -16.49 7.21 -9.67
CA LEU A 63 -15.28 6.43 -9.38
C LEU A 63 -14.68 6.83 -8.04
N VAL A 64 -14.08 5.87 -7.36
CA VAL A 64 -13.24 6.14 -6.19
C VAL A 64 -11.96 6.86 -6.64
N ASN A 65 -11.56 7.86 -5.85
CA ASN A 65 -10.32 8.60 -6.06
C ASN A 65 -9.12 7.66 -6.11
N SER A 66 -8.35 7.70 -7.19
CA SER A 66 -7.21 6.78 -7.38
C SER A 66 -6.14 6.93 -6.30
N MET A 67 -5.97 8.12 -5.74
CA MET A 67 -5.03 8.34 -4.64
C MET A 67 -5.51 7.68 -3.34
N PHE A 68 -6.83 7.56 -3.12
CA PHE A 68 -7.37 6.75 -2.02
C PHE A 68 -7.04 5.26 -2.22
N THR A 69 -7.17 4.76 -3.45
CA THR A 69 -6.82 3.38 -3.79
C THR A 69 -5.34 3.12 -3.53
N LEU A 70 -4.44 4.02 -3.96
CA LEU A 70 -3.01 3.93 -3.68
C LEU A 70 -2.70 3.98 -2.18
N SER A 71 -3.28 4.94 -1.45
CA SER A 71 -3.11 5.02 0.01
C SER A 71 -3.57 3.75 0.72
N THR A 72 -4.68 3.15 0.26
CA THR A 72 -5.19 1.89 0.80
C THR A 72 -4.25 0.73 0.51
N LEU A 73 -3.76 0.61 -0.72
CA LEU A 73 -2.77 -0.42 -1.11
C LEU A 73 -1.55 -0.40 -0.19
N ILE A 74 -0.93 0.77 0.01
CA ILE A 74 0.23 0.88 0.89
C ILE A 74 -0.14 0.63 2.34
N GLY A 75 -1.27 1.17 2.80
CA GLY A 75 -1.78 1.00 4.16
C GLY A 75 -1.97 -0.46 4.56
N LEU A 76 -2.51 -1.29 3.67
CA LEU A 76 -2.73 -2.72 3.91
C LEU A 76 -1.43 -3.49 4.18
N SER A 77 -0.30 -3.05 3.61
CA SER A 77 1.00 -3.70 3.85
C SER A 77 1.62 -3.38 5.21
N VAL A 78 1.20 -2.30 5.87
CA VAL A 78 1.98 -1.66 6.94
C VAL A 78 2.22 -2.60 8.11
N ALA A 79 1.14 -3.21 8.63
CA ALA A 79 1.20 -4.03 9.82
C ALA A 79 2.14 -5.24 9.66
N GLN A 80 2.16 -5.84 8.46
CA GLN A 80 2.97 -7.03 8.18
C GLN A 80 4.41 -6.68 7.82
N LEU A 81 4.64 -5.62 7.05
CA LEU A 81 5.96 -5.39 6.45
C LEU A 81 6.76 -4.28 7.11
N THR A 82 6.11 -3.19 7.53
CA THR A 82 6.84 -1.92 7.72
C THR A 82 6.63 -1.27 9.08
N GLN A 83 5.66 -1.75 9.85
CA GLN A 83 5.36 -1.26 11.19
C GLN A 83 6.64 -1.30 12.05
N GLU A 84 7.07 -0.15 12.57
CA GLU A 84 8.28 0.05 13.37
C GLU A 84 9.64 -0.17 12.66
N THR A 85 9.66 -0.85 11.51
CA THR A 85 10.89 -1.20 10.79
C THR A 85 11.22 -0.25 9.63
N THR A 86 10.25 0.50 9.08
CA THR A 86 10.56 1.55 8.10
C THR A 86 11.08 2.81 8.78
N VAL A 87 12.22 3.30 8.30
CA VAL A 87 12.80 4.58 8.71
C VAL A 87 12.26 5.72 7.85
N ALA A 88 12.16 5.52 6.54
CA ALA A 88 11.66 6.54 5.62
C ALA A 88 11.09 5.90 4.35
N ASN A 89 10.01 6.49 3.85
CA ASN A 89 9.57 6.28 2.47
C ASN A 89 10.40 7.19 1.56
N LEU A 90 11.23 6.61 0.69
CA LEU A 90 12.13 7.38 -0.17
C LEU A 90 11.47 7.84 -1.46
N GLY A 91 10.38 7.19 -1.88
CA GLY A 91 9.59 7.63 -3.00
C GLY A 91 8.79 6.50 -3.64
N PHE A 92 7.95 6.90 -4.58
CA PHE A 92 7.27 6.00 -5.50
C PHE A 92 7.87 6.13 -6.89
N GLY A 93 8.03 5.00 -7.57
CA GLY A 93 8.39 4.94 -8.98
C GLY A 93 7.13 4.90 -9.85
N GLN A 94 7.03 3.87 -10.68
CA GLN A 94 5.85 3.63 -11.50
C GLN A 94 4.63 3.32 -10.64
N ILE A 95 3.52 4.01 -10.92
CA ILE A 95 2.18 3.76 -10.36
C ILE A 95 1.21 3.60 -11.52
N ALA A 96 0.31 2.62 -11.43
CA ALA A 96 -0.75 2.39 -12.42
C ALA A 96 -2.09 2.10 -11.74
N PHE A 97 -3.19 2.41 -12.44
CA PHE A 97 -4.57 2.15 -12.00
C PHE A 97 -5.34 1.45 -13.14
N PRO A 98 -5.12 0.15 -13.38
CA PRO A 98 -5.63 -0.53 -14.58
C PRO A 98 -7.16 -0.66 -14.61
N THR A 99 -7.77 -0.89 -13.44
CA THR A 99 -9.21 -1.06 -13.28
C THR A 99 -9.75 -0.01 -12.30
N PRO A 100 -10.84 0.70 -12.64
CA PRO A 100 -11.45 1.65 -11.72
C PRO A 100 -12.01 0.93 -10.48
N VAL A 101 -11.98 1.62 -9.34
CA VAL A 101 -12.60 1.16 -8.09
C VAL A 101 -13.93 1.86 -7.91
N LEU A 102 -14.95 1.10 -7.56
CA LEU A 102 -16.30 1.59 -7.27
C LEU A 102 -16.62 1.44 -5.78
N ALA A 103 -17.63 2.17 -5.31
CA ALA A 103 -18.15 1.93 -3.96
C ALA A 103 -18.73 0.50 -3.88
N GLY A 104 -18.43 -0.21 -2.80
CA GLY A 104 -18.76 -1.62 -2.60
C GLY A 104 -17.65 -2.60 -3.02
N ASP A 105 -16.63 -2.16 -3.78
CA ASP A 105 -15.48 -3.02 -4.07
C ASP A 105 -14.66 -3.27 -2.80
N THR A 106 -14.09 -4.48 -2.68
CA THR A 106 -13.20 -4.86 -1.57
C THR A 106 -11.79 -5.06 -2.07
N LEU A 107 -10.85 -4.30 -1.52
CA LEU A 107 -9.45 -4.32 -1.93
C LEU A 107 -8.65 -5.30 -1.07
N TYR A 108 -7.90 -6.16 -1.74
CA TYR A 108 -6.85 -7.01 -1.18
C TYR A 108 -5.51 -6.57 -1.75
N ALA A 109 -4.44 -6.68 -0.96
CA ALA A 109 -3.12 -6.25 -1.37
C ALA A 109 -2.09 -7.36 -1.18
N GLU A 110 -1.14 -7.41 -2.09
CA GLU A 110 0.07 -8.21 -1.94
C GLU A 110 1.31 -7.40 -2.32
N THR A 111 2.45 -7.80 -1.78
CA THR A 111 3.73 -7.13 -2.00
C THR A 111 4.81 -8.15 -2.35
N THR A 112 5.65 -7.82 -3.32
CA THR A 112 6.89 -8.55 -3.63
C THR A 112 8.08 -7.62 -3.43
N VAL A 113 9.20 -8.15 -2.93
CA VAL A 113 10.47 -7.41 -2.86
C VAL A 113 11.16 -7.52 -4.23
N LEU A 114 11.29 -6.41 -4.95
CA LEU A 114 11.97 -6.39 -6.25
C LEU A 114 13.49 -6.37 -6.11
N ASN A 115 13.97 -5.59 -5.14
CA ASN A 115 15.39 -5.41 -4.91
C ASN A 115 15.64 -4.99 -3.46
N LYS A 116 16.79 -5.36 -2.92
CA LYS A 116 17.25 -4.90 -1.62
C LYS A 116 18.77 -4.71 -1.65
N ARG A 117 19.25 -3.65 -1.02
CA ARG A 117 20.69 -3.37 -0.89
C ARG A 117 21.00 -2.73 0.45
N GLU A 118 22.20 -2.98 0.95
CA GLU A 118 22.69 -2.28 2.13
C GLU A 118 22.87 -0.78 1.84
N SER A 119 22.72 0.04 2.88
CA SER A 119 23.06 1.46 2.79
C SER A 119 24.57 1.64 2.87
N LYS A 120 25.13 2.41 1.94
CA LYS A 120 26.58 2.70 1.89
C LYS A 120 27.04 3.65 2.98
N SER A 121 26.15 4.47 3.53
CA SER A 121 26.47 5.55 4.48
C SER A 121 25.93 5.32 5.89
N ARG A 122 25.00 4.37 6.06
CA ARG A 122 24.31 4.11 7.33
C ARG A 122 24.21 2.61 7.58
N PRO A 123 25.14 2.00 8.34
CA PRO A 123 25.23 0.55 8.49
C PRO A 123 23.99 -0.09 9.15
N GLU A 124 23.17 0.69 9.85
CA GLU A 124 21.98 0.24 10.58
C GLU A 124 20.70 0.15 9.73
N VAL A 125 20.77 0.48 8.44
CA VAL A 125 19.63 0.43 7.51
C VAL A 125 20.01 -0.17 6.15
N GLY A 126 19.01 -0.69 5.46
CA GLY A 126 19.06 -1.05 4.05
C GLY A 126 17.99 -0.33 3.24
N ILE A 127 18.12 -0.37 1.92
CA ILE A 127 17.13 0.18 0.98
C ILE A 127 16.44 -0.99 0.28
N VAL A 128 15.11 -0.98 0.27
CA VAL A 128 14.27 -2.01 -0.33
C VAL A 128 13.32 -1.38 -1.34
N GLU A 129 13.24 -1.96 -2.53
CA GLU A 129 12.24 -1.65 -3.53
C GLU A 129 11.16 -2.73 -3.49
N PHE A 130 9.92 -2.29 -3.27
CA PHE A 130 8.73 -3.13 -3.22
C PHE A 130 7.89 -2.93 -4.48
N LEU A 131 7.26 -4.00 -4.96
CA LEU A 131 6.10 -3.94 -5.85
C LEU A 131 4.85 -4.26 -5.03
N HIS A 132 3.97 -3.30 -4.90
CA HIS A 132 2.66 -3.46 -4.29
C HIS A 132 1.60 -3.62 -5.38
N VAL A 133 0.70 -4.59 -5.22
CA VAL A 133 -0.43 -4.83 -6.12
C VAL A 133 -1.72 -4.91 -5.32
N ALA A 134 -2.73 -4.14 -5.69
CA ALA A 134 -4.09 -4.23 -5.17
C ALA A 134 -5.00 -4.91 -6.18
N ARG A 135 -5.82 -5.84 -5.70
CA ARG A 135 -6.89 -6.49 -6.45
C ARG A 135 -8.24 -6.30 -5.78
N ASN A 136 -9.31 -6.25 -6.56
CA ASN A 136 -10.66 -6.27 -6.02
C ASN A 136 -11.14 -7.71 -5.74
N GLN A 137 -12.39 -7.85 -5.29
CA GLN A 137 -13.05 -9.15 -5.03
C GLN A 137 -13.27 -10.02 -6.27
N ARG A 138 -13.04 -9.49 -7.47
CA ARG A 138 -13.11 -10.19 -8.76
C ARG A 138 -11.72 -10.57 -9.30
N ASP A 139 -10.67 -10.34 -8.51
CA ASP A 139 -9.26 -10.55 -8.87
C ASP A 139 -8.70 -9.55 -9.92
N ASP A 140 -9.47 -8.52 -10.29
CA ASP A 140 -8.98 -7.47 -11.20
C ASP A 140 -7.92 -6.62 -10.51
N VAL A 141 -6.81 -6.30 -11.21
CA VAL A 141 -5.80 -5.36 -10.70
C VAL A 141 -6.36 -3.94 -10.74
N VAL A 142 -6.46 -3.30 -9.59
CA VAL A 142 -6.97 -1.93 -9.46
C VAL A 142 -5.88 -0.90 -9.21
N ALA A 143 -4.75 -1.31 -8.64
CA ALA A 143 -3.58 -0.46 -8.48
C ALA A 143 -2.28 -1.25 -8.41
N GLU A 144 -1.22 -0.68 -8.96
CA GLU A 144 0.16 -1.17 -8.81
C GLU A 144 1.06 0.00 -8.43
N ALA A 145 2.03 -0.24 -7.54
CA ALA A 145 2.99 0.79 -7.14
C ALA A 145 4.35 0.20 -6.81
N ARG A 146 5.40 0.75 -7.44
CA ARG A 146 6.78 0.55 -6.99
C ARG A 146 7.11 1.56 -5.89
N ARG A 147 7.52 1.06 -4.72
CA ARG A 147 7.85 1.89 -3.55
C ARG A 147 9.26 1.60 -3.07
N THR A 148 10.07 2.63 -2.93
CA THR A 148 11.41 2.50 -2.34
C THR A 148 11.36 2.99 -0.89
N ALA A 149 11.78 2.14 0.05
CA ALA A 149 11.84 2.50 1.47
C ALA A 149 13.20 2.19 2.09
N MET A 150 13.54 2.97 3.11
CA MET A 150 14.66 2.72 4.00
C MET A 150 14.17 1.87 5.18
N MET A 151 14.75 0.68 5.35
CA MET A 151 14.35 -0.31 6.35
C MET A 151 15.46 -0.47 7.38
N ARG A 152 15.10 -0.56 8.65
CA ARG A 152 16.03 -0.94 9.73
C ARG A 152 16.57 -2.34 9.47
N ARG A 153 17.83 -2.56 9.84
CA ARG A 153 18.39 -3.91 9.98
C ARG A 153 17.99 -4.53 11.32
N LEU A 154 18.08 -5.86 11.40
CA LEU A 154 17.92 -6.60 12.64
C LEU A 154 18.84 -6.02 13.73
N PRO A 155 18.32 -5.78 14.95
CA PRO A 155 19.13 -5.40 16.09
C PRO A 155 20.22 -6.45 16.36
N PRO A 156 21.42 -6.04 16.83
CA PRO A 156 22.51 -6.99 17.10
C PRO A 156 22.12 -8.15 18.04
N GLU A 157 21.25 -7.91 19.02
CA GLU A 157 20.76 -8.96 19.93
C GLU A 157 19.95 -10.09 19.25
N ASP A 158 19.42 -9.83 18.05
CA ASP A 158 18.51 -10.72 17.32
C ASP A 158 19.16 -11.39 16.09
N GLN A 159 20.44 -11.11 15.80
CA GLN A 159 21.19 -11.65 14.64
C GLN A 159 21.75 -13.08 14.87
N ARG A 160 20.98 -13.98 15.49
CA ARG A 160 21.45 -15.36 15.80
C ARG A 160 21.48 -16.29 14.61
#